data_AF-A0AAU4MHL9-F1
#
_entry.id   AF-A0AAU4MHL9-F1
#
_cell.length_a   1.000
_cell.length_b   1.000
_cell.length_c   1.000
_cell.angle_alpha   90.00
_cell.angle_beta   90.00
_cell.angle_gamma   90.00
#
_symmetry.space_group_name_H-M   'P 1'
#
loop_
_entity.id
_entity.type
_entity.pdbx_description
1 polymer ?
#
loop_
_entity_poly.entity_id
_entity_poly.type
_entity_poly.pdbx_seq_one_letter_code
_entity_poly.pdbx_strand_id
1 'polypeptide(L)'
;MNDSTGVASVDQIVVWCVAITAIIGLLAWVVRAVRRIARIVDDFAEDWNGSPPRRGVPARPGVMERLDRIEHELHPNSGSSLRDAVNRIEDSICTTTNDT
;
A
#
# COMPACT_ATOMS: atom_id res chain seq x y z
N MET A 1 6.42 -51.38 -3.36
CA MET A 1 6.87 -52.05 -4.59
C MET A 1 7.09 -50.96 -5.62
N ASN A 2 8.34 -50.69 -5.99
CA ASN A 2 8.64 -49.79 -7.10
C ASN A 2 8.68 -50.68 -8.34
N ASP A 3 7.60 -50.70 -9.09
CA ASP A 3 7.54 -51.38 -10.38
C ASP A 3 8.32 -50.53 -11.39
N SER A 4 9.65 -50.65 -11.33
CA SER A 4 10.55 -50.18 -12.37
C SER A 4 10.22 -50.91 -13.66
N THR A 5 10.09 -50.18 -14.76
CA THR A 5 9.62 -50.70 -16.06
C THR A 5 10.57 -51.73 -16.72
N GLY A 6 11.60 -52.19 -16.00
CA GLY A 6 12.64 -53.10 -16.47
C GLY A 6 13.65 -52.45 -17.40
N VAL A 7 13.39 -51.21 -17.85
CA VAL A 7 14.24 -50.45 -18.79
C VAL A 7 14.66 -49.15 -18.13
N ALA A 8 15.95 -49.04 -17.78
CA ALA A 8 16.49 -47.90 -17.02
C ALA A 8 16.22 -46.52 -17.67
N SER A 9 16.16 -46.46 -19.00
CA SER A 9 15.88 -45.21 -19.72
C SER A 9 14.44 -44.73 -19.52
N VAL A 10 13.47 -45.64 -19.40
CA VAL A 10 12.05 -45.29 -19.23
C VAL A 10 11.82 -44.72 -17.82
N ASP A 11 12.38 -45.37 -16.80
CA ASP A 11 12.31 -44.88 -15.41
C ASP A 11 12.95 -43.49 -15.28
N GLN A 12 14.09 -43.26 -15.95
CA GLN A 12 14.76 -41.97 -15.94
C GLN A 12 13.91 -40.87 -16.58
N ILE A 13 13.23 -41.14 -17.70
CA ILE A 13 12.32 -40.17 -18.34
C ILE A 13 11.17 -39.80 -17.38
N VAL A 14 10.57 -40.79 -16.71
CA VAL A 14 9.48 -40.55 -15.74
C VAL A 14 9.95 -39.65 -14.60
N VAL A 15 11.14 -39.90 -14.04
CA VAL A 15 11.71 -39.07 -12.97
C VAL A 15 11.91 -37.62 -13.43
N TRP A 16 12.47 -37.40 -14.61
CA TRP A 16 12.65 -36.04 -15.15
C TRP A 16 11.32 -35.36 -15.45
N CYS A 17 10.32 -36.07 -15.97
CA CYS A 17 8.99 -35.52 -16.19
C CYS A 17 8.34 -35.05 -14.88
N VAL A 18 8.44 -35.84 -13.81
CA VAL A 18 7.94 -35.46 -12.48
C VAL A 18 8.71 -34.26 -11.93
N ALA A 19 10.04 -34.27 -12.02
CA ALA A 19 10.89 -33.18 -11.56
C ALA A 19 10.57 -31.86 -12.28
N ILE A 20 10.46 -31.89 -13.60
CA ILE A 20 10.11 -30.72 -14.43
C ILE A 20 8.71 -30.22 -14.06
N THR A 21 7.74 -31.13 -13.91
CA THR A 21 6.37 -30.77 -13.53
C THR A 21 6.33 -30.09 -12.16
N ALA A 22 7.09 -30.61 -11.19
CA ALA A 22 7.20 -30.00 -9.86
C ALA A 22 7.82 -28.60 -9.92
N ILE A 23 8.88 -28.41 -10.73
CA ILE A 23 9.54 -27.11 -10.91
C ILE A 23 8.59 -26.11 -11.57
N ILE A 24 7.88 -26.51 -12.63
CA ILE A 24 6.91 -25.64 -13.32
C ILE A 24 5.78 -25.27 -12.36
N GLY A 25 5.27 -26.23 -11.58
CA GLY A 25 4.23 -25.97 -10.58
C GLY A 25 4.69 -24.96 -9.53
N LEU A 26 5.90 -25.12 -9.00
CA LEU A 26 6.50 -24.20 -8.04
C LEU A 26 6.67 -22.81 -8.64
N LEU A 27 7.21 -22.71 -9.87
CA LEU A 27 7.40 -21.45 -10.56
C LEU A 27 6.07 -20.72 -10.80
N ALA A 28 5.04 -21.44 -11.27
CA ALA A 28 3.71 -20.88 -11.47
C ALA A 28 3.09 -20.37 -10.16
N TRP A 29 3.29 -21.11 -9.06
CA TRP A 29 2.84 -20.69 -7.74
C TRP A 29 3.55 -19.42 -7.26
N VAL A 30 4.88 -19.35 -7.40
CA VAL A 30 5.68 -18.16 -7.07
C VAL A 30 5.24 -16.95 -7.90
N VAL A 31 5.11 -17.11 -9.22
CA VAL A 31 4.63 -16.03 -10.11
C VAL A 31 3.24 -15.54 -9.70
N ARG A 32 2.34 -16.44 -9.29
CA ARG A 32 1.02 -16.07 -8.80
C ARG A 32 1.08 -15.31 -7.48
N ALA A 33 1.96 -15.70 -6.57
CA ALA A 33 2.18 -14.99 -5.30
C ALA A 33 2.76 -13.59 -5.54
N VAL A 34 3.78 -13.47 -6.39
CA VAL A 34 4.39 -12.19 -6.77
C VAL A 34 3.36 -11.27 -7.42
N ARG A 35 2.57 -11.75 -8.39
CA ARG A 35 1.50 -10.94 -9.01
C ARG A 35 0.42 -10.51 -8.02
N ARG A 36 0.19 -11.25 -6.93
CA ARG A 36 -0.73 -10.82 -5.87
C ARG A 36 -0.14 -9.66 -5.09
N ILE A 37 1.13 -9.75 -4.73
CA ILE A 37 1.84 -8.70 -3.98
C ILE A 37 1.99 -7.44 -4.84
N ALA A 38 2.37 -7.58 -6.11
CA ALA A 38 2.54 -6.47 -7.04
C ALA A 38 1.28 -5.61 -7.12
N ARG A 39 0.09 -6.22 -7.22
CA ARG A 39 -1.18 -5.48 -7.23
C ARG A 39 -1.43 -4.69 -5.94
N ILE A 40 -1.11 -5.28 -4.79
CA ILE A 40 -1.26 -4.58 -3.50
C ILE A 40 -0.32 -3.37 -3.44
N VAL A 41 0.90 -3.52 -3.96
CA VAL A 41 1.89 -2.43 -4.03
C VAL A 41 1.43 -1.34 -5.01
N ASP A 42 0.89 -1.71 -6.16
CA ASP A 42 0.37 -0.76 -7.16
C ASP A 42 -0.78 0.07 -6.57
N ASP A 43 -1.75 -0.58 -5.92
CA ASP A 43 -2.87 0.10 -5.25
C ASP A 43 -2.36 1.06 -4.16
N PHE A 44 -1.40 0.62 -3.34
CA PHE A 44 -0.80 1.47 -2.31
C PHE A 44 0.00 2.64 -2.90
N ALA A 45 0.72 2.42 -3.99
CA ALA A 45 1.50 3.44 -4.67
C ALA A 45 0.59 4.50 -5.31
N GLU A 46 -0.55 4.11 -5.86
CA GLU A 46 -1.55 5.04 -6.39
C GLU A 46 -2.16 5.91 -5.27
N ASP A 47 -2.48 5.32 -4.12
CA ASP A 47 -2.99 6.10 -2.98
C ASP A 47 -1.92 7.06 -2.41
N TRP A 48 -0.67 6.61 -2.30
CA TRP A 48 0.42 7.41 -1.77
C TRP A 48 0.79 8.58 -2.67
N ASN A 49 0.95 8.34 -3.97
CA ASN A 49 1.31 9.37 -4.95
C ASN A 49 0.11 10.21 -5.41
N GLY A 50 -1.11 9.69 -5.27
CA GLY A 50 -2.32 10.25 -5.86
C GLY A 50 -2.54 9.78 -7.29
N SER A 51 -3.73 10.08 -7.83
CA SER A 51 -4.09 9.73 -9.21
C SER A 51 -4.20 10.98 -10.11
N PRO A 52 -3.64 10.92 -11.33
CA PRO A 52 -3.73 12.03 -12.27
C PRO A 52 -5.17 12.27 -12.72
N PRO A 53 -5.50 13.48 -13.20
CA PRO A 53 -6.83 13.77 -13.70
C PRO A 53 -7.14 12.91 -14.93
N ARG A 54 -8.31 12.26 -14.93
CA ARG A 54 -8.81 11.44 -16.04
C ARG A 54 -10.13 12.03 -16.56
N ARG A 55 -10.54 11.69 -17.79
CA ARG A 55 -11.69 12.32 -18.46
C ARG A 55 -12.93 12.35 -17.56
N GLY A 56 -13.34 13.54 -17.14
CA GLY A 56 -14.50 13.76 -16.26
C GLY A 56 -14.28 13.53 -14.76
N VAL A 57 -13.07 13.21 -14.31
CA VAL A 57 -12.74 13.00 -12.89
C VAL A 57 -11.52 13.85 -12.50
N PRO A 58 -11.64 14.75 -11.51
CA PRO A 58 -10.51 15.55 -11.04
C PRO A 58 -9.43 14.68 -10.41
N ALA A 59 -8.20 15.19 -10.40
CA ALA A 59 -7.07 14.53 -9.77
C ALA A 59 -7.36 14.23 -8.29
N ARG A 60 -6.88 13.09 -7.79
CA ARG A 60 -6.90 12.81 -6.35
C ARG A 60 -5.52 13.11 -5.77
N PRO A 61 -5.42 14.01 -4.79
CA PRO A 61 -4.15 14.34 -4.16
C PRO A 61 -3.61 13.14 -3.39
N GLY A 62 -2.30 12.93 -3.49
CA GLY A 62 -1.60 11.86 -2.78
C GLY A 62 -1.60 12.07 -1.26
N VAL A 63 -1.18 11.04 -0.53
CA VAL A 63 -1.09 11.10 0.94
C VAL A 63 -0.18 12.22 1.40
N MET A 64 0.98 12.43 0.77
CA MET A 64 1.92 13.47 1.19
C MET A 64 1.35 14.90 1.07
N GLU A 65 0.61 15.18 -0.02
CA GLU A 65 -0.05 16.48 -0.21
C GLU A 65 -1.23 16.69 0.75
N ARG A 66 -1.88 15.60 1.16
CA ARG A 66 -2.93 15.65 2.19
C ARG A 66 -2.33 15.84 3.58
N LEU A 67 -1.22 15.17 3.88
CA LEU A 67 -0.50 15.31 5.14
C LEU A 67 0.05 16.73 5.31
N ASP A 68 0.64 17.31 4.26
CA ASP A 68 1.13 18.69 4.28
C ASP A 68 0.02 19.69 4.65
N ARG A 69 -1.16 19.55 4.05
CA ARG A 69 -2.33 20.37 4.41
C ARG A 69 -2.78 20.19 5.85
N ILE A 70 -2.75 18.96 6.37
CA ILE A 70 -3.09 18.70 7.78
C ILE A 70 -2.03 19.33 8.70
N GLU A 71 -0.75 19.15 8.38
CA GLU A 71 0.36 19.72 9.14
C GLU A 71 0.31 21.25 9.17
N HIS A 72 -0.13 21.87 8.08
CA HIS A 72 -0.34 23.32 8.01
C HIS A 72 -1.41 23.82 8.99
N GLU A 73 -2.46 23.03 9.25
CA GLU A 73 -3.52 23.35 10.21
C GLU A 73 -3.10 23.12 11.67
N LEU A 74 -2.11 22.27 11.90
CA LEU A 74 -1.61 21.92 13.24
C LEU A 74 -0.53 22.88 13.76
N HIS A 75 -0.03 23.77 12.91
CA HIS A 75 0.91 24.83 13.26
C HIS A 75 0.22 26.20 13.24
N PRO A 76 0.65 27.16 14.09
CA PRO A 76 0.13 28.52 14.04
C PRO A 76 0.38 29.12 12.65
N ASN A 77 -0.66 29.68 12.04
CA ASN A 77 -0.64 30.23 10.69
C ASN A 77 -1.38 31.58 10.64
N SER A 78 -0.83 32.54 11.39
CA SER A 78 -1.30 33.94 11.43
C SER A 78 -2.79 34.11 11.70
N GLY A 79 -3.42 33.16 12.42
CA GLY A 79 -4.81 33.25 12.85
C GLY A 79 -5.80 32.45 12.02
N SER A 80 -5.36 31.81 10.93
CA SER A 80 -6.22 31.07 10.00
C SER A 80 -6.26 29.56 10.25
N SER A 81 -5.29 29.02 11.02
CA SER A 81 -5.21 27.59 11.31
C SER A 81 -6.22 27.15 12.38
N LEU A 82 -6.54 25.86 12.38
CA LEU A 82 -7.25 25.22 13.48
C LEU A 82 -6.54 25.44 14.83
N ARG A 83 -5.21 25.37 14.87
CA ARG A 83 -4.45 25.63 16.10
C ARG A 83 -4.63 27.06 16.62
N ASP A 84 -4.62 28.04 15.73
CA ASP A 84 -4.86 29.44 16.12
C ASP A 84 -6.28 29.64 16.66
N ALA A 85 -7.26 28.95 16.08
CA ALA A 85 -8.63 28.98 16.58
C ALA A 85 -8.71 28.39 18.00
N VAL A 86 -8.02 27.29 18.27
CA VAL A 86 -7.94 26.68 19.60
C VAL A 86 -7.25 27.61 20.61
N ASN A 87 -6.09 28.17 20.27
CA ASN A 87 -5.37 29.10 21.16
C ASN A 87 -6.23 30.32 21.53
N ARG A 88 -6.97 30.87 20.56
CA ARG A 88 -7.87 32.02 20.79
C ARG A 88 -9.00 31.69 21.77
N ILE A 89 -9.52 30.46 21.71
CA ILE A 89 -10.55 29.98 22.64
C ILE A 89 -9.94 29.84 24.04
N GLU A 90 -8.73 29.28 24.15
CA GLU A 90 -8.01 29.16 25.42
C GLU A 90 -7.78 30.54 26.07
N ASP A 91 -7.32 31.52 25.29
CA ASP A 91 -7.14 32.90 25.76
C ASP A 91 -8.46 33.55 26.24
N SER A 92 -9.56 33.29 25.52
CA SER A 92 -10.89 33.80 25.88
C SER A 92 -11.43 33.18 27.19
N ILE A 93 -11.10 31.91 27.46
CA ILE A 93 -11.46 31.23 28.71
C ILE A 93 -10.62 31.75 29.87
N CYS A 94 -9.31 31.94 29.65
CA CYS A 94 -8.40 32.43 30.67
C CYS A 94 -8.77 33.86 31.12
N THR A 95 -9.10 34.73 30.17
CA THR A 95 -9.59 36.09 30.46
C THR A 95 -10.90 36.08 31.25
N THR A 96 -11.89 35.29 30.82
CA THR A 96 -13.18 35.18 31.53
C THR A 96 -13.01 34.69 32.98
N THR A 97 -12.05 33.79 33.22
CA THR A 97 -11.78 33.22 34.55
C THR A 97 -11.09 34.23 35.47
N ASN A 98 -10.27 35.14 34.93
CA ASN A 98 -9.58 36.16 35.72
C ASN A 98 -10.49 37.33 36.12
N ASP A 99 -11.62 37.51 35.41
CA ASP A 99 -12.62 38.56 35.64
C ASP A 99 -13.71 38.16 36.66
N THR A 100 -13.71 36.91 37.12
CA THR A 100 -14.59 36.37 38.20
C THR A 100 -13.83 36.14 39.49
#